data_AF-A0A2E8E439-F1
#
_entry.id   AF-A0A2E8E439-F1
#
_cell.length_a   1.000
_cell.length_b   1.000
_cell.length_c   1.000
_cell.angle_alpha   90.00
_cell.angle_beta   90.00
_cell.angle_gamma   90.00
#
_symmetry.space_group_name_H-M   'P 1'
#
loop_
_entity.id
_entity.type
_entity.pdbx_description
1 polymer ?
#
loop_
_entity_poly.entity_id
_entity_poly.type
_entity_poly.pdbx_seq_one_letter_code
_entity_poly.pdbx_strand_id
1 'polypeptide(L)'
;MPGGAVDSDETVEAAALREAREEIGLEPAGLRVIGRLSALYIPVSNFALHPVVAVSDRRPTLVPAADEVAHILEVPLSELRDPARLRHGRRWRGDDAITV
;
A
#
# COMPACT_ATOMS: atom_id res chain seq x y z
N MET A 1 1.74 -2.48 2.80
CA MET A 1 0.40 -2.11 2.31
C MET A 1 -0.06 -3.28 1.47
N PRO A 2 -1.34 -3.68 1.54
CA PRO A 2 -1.84 -4.72 0.66
C PRO A 2 -1.79 -4.27 -0.81
N GLY A 3 -1.72 -5.22 -1.73
CA GLY A 3 -1.80 -4.96 -3.15
C GLY A 3 -1.24 -6.06 -4.03
N GLY A 4 -1.76 -6.12 -5.25
CA GLY A 4 -1.36 -7.07 -6.27
C GLY A 4 -1.57 -6.51 -7.67
N ALA A 5 -1.64 -7.40 -8.65
CA ALA A 5 -1.89 -7.03 -10.04
C ALA A 5 -3.36 -6.65 -10.24
N VAL A 6 -3.61 -5.80 -11.23
CA VAL A 6 -4.97 -5.51 -11.70
C VAL A 6 -5.39 -6.63 -12.64
N ASP A 7 -6.47 -7.32 -12.31
CA ASP A 7 -7.06 -8.34 -13.17
C ASP A 7 -7.80 -7.73 -14.36
N SER A 8 -8.08 -8.56 -15.37
CA SER A 8 -8.93 -8.15 -16.50
C SER A 8 -10.31 -7.72 -16.00
N ASP A 9 -10.76 -6.56 -16.46
CA ASP A 9 -12.07 -5.95 -16.19
C ASP A 9 -12.27 -5.31 -14.80
N GLU A 10 -11.21 -5.07 -14.02
CA GLU A 10 -11.30 -4.30 -12.77
C GLU A 10 -10.60 -2.92 -12.84
N THR A 11 -11.08 -1.98 -12.02
CA THR A 11 -10.38 -0.70 -11.82
C THR A 11 -9.25 -0.86 -10.81
N VAL A 12 -8.29 0.07 -10.80
CA VAL A 12 -7.22 0.10 -9.79
C VAL A 12 -7.78 0.13 -8.36
N GLU A 13 -8.86 0.87 -8.10
CA GLU A 13 -9.50 0.87 -6.78
C GLU A 13 -10.14 -0.47 -6.45
N ALA A 14 -10.79 -1.11 -7.42
CA ALA A 14 -11.40 -2.41 -7.23
C ALA A 14 -10.33 -3.47 -6.89
N ALA A 15 -9.21 -3.48 -7.63
CA ALA A 15 -8.04 -4.31 -7.35
C ALA A 15 -7.52 -4.07 -5.92
N ALA A 16 -7.27 -2.81 -5.56
CA ALA A 16 -6.75 -2.47 -4.23
C ALA A 16 -7.68 -2.90 -3.09
N LEU A 17 -9.01 -2.81 -3.28
CA LEU A 17 -9.99 -3.24 -2.29
C LEU A 17 -10.12 -4.77 -2.23
N ARG A 18 -10.00 -5.47 -3.36
CA ARG A 18 -9.97 -6.93 -3.43
C ARG A 18 -8.74 -7.47 -2.69
N GLU A 19 -7.55 -6.99 -3.03
CA GLU A 19 -6.28 -7.38 -2.40
C GLU A 19 -6.28 -7.06 -0.89
N ALA A 20 -6.79 -5.90 -0.48
CA ALA A 20 -6.90 -5.58 0.94
C ALA A 20 -7.86 -6.54 1.69
N ARG A 21 -8.91 -7.02 1.03
CA ARG A 21 -9.77 -8.04 1.60
C ARG A 21 -9.07 -9.40 1.69
N GLU A 22 -8.40 -9.81 0.62
CA GLU A 22 -7.70 -11.09 0.51
C GLU A 22 -6.56 -11.18 1.53
N GLU A 23 -5.68 -10.18 1.58
CA GLU A 23 -4.46 -10.21 2.40
C GLU A 23 -4.71 -9.92 3.90
N ILE A 24 -5.61 -8.99 4.22
CA ILE A 24 -5.77 -8.50 5.61
C ILE A 24 -7.21 -8.51 6.11
N GLY A 25 -8.14 -9.18 5.40
CA GLY A 25 -9.53 -9.32 5.81
C GLY A 25 -10.28 -7.99 5.88
N LEU A 26 -9.79 -6.96 5.19
CA LEU A 26 -10.38 -5.63 5.26
C LEU A 26 -11.70 -5.59 4.47
N GLU A 27 -12.81 -5.61 5.20
CA GLU A 27 -14.14 -5.55 4.59
C GLU A 27 -14.39 -4.18 3.91
N PRO A 28 -14.74 -4.15 2.60
CA PRO A 28 -14.98 -2.90 1.87
C PRO A 28 -16.16 -2.08 2.40
N ALA A 29 -17.10 -2.73 3.09
CA ALA A 29 -18.26 -2.07 3.67
C ALA A 29 -17.84 -1.08 4.77
N GLY A 30 -18.02 0.22 4.51
CA GLY A 30 -17.62 1.30 5.42
C GLY A 30 -16.24 1.88 5.15
N LEU A 31 -15.61 1.50 4.03
CA LEU A 31 -14.47 2.23 3.46
C LEU A 31 -14.95 3.26 2.45
N ARG A 32 -14.26 4.40 2.45
CA ARG A 32 -14.39 5.43 1.43
C ARG A 32 -13.03 5.68 0.81
N VAL A 33 -12.90 5.35 -0.47
CA VAL A 33 -11.73 5.75 -1.26
C VAL A 33 -11.75 7.28 -1.39
N ILE A 34 -10.64 7.92 -1.04
CA ILE A 34 -10.49 9.38 -1.10
C ILE A 34 -9.65 9.84 -2.29
N GLY A 35 -8.98 8.90 -2.98
CA GLY A 35 -8.29 9.16 -4.23
C GLY A 35 -7.08 8.24 -4.44
N ARG A 36 -6.34 8.56 -5.50
CA ARG A 36 -5.06 7.93 -5.83
C ARG A 36 -3.92 8.92 -5.61
N LEU A 37 -2.76 8.41 -5.23
CA LEU A 37 -1.51 9.17 -5.29
C LEU A 37 -0.90 9.07 -6.69
N SER A 38 0.17 9.84 -6.94
CA SER A 38 0.93 9.76 -8.19
C SER A 38 1.41 8.33 -8.45
N ALA A 39 1.22 7.85 -9.67
CA ALA A 39 1.71 6.55 -10.09
C ALA A 39 3.24 6.52 -10.08
N LEU A 40 3.81 5.37 -9.71
CA LEU A 40 5.26 5.16 -9.67
C LEU A 40 5.63 4.00 -10.60
N TYR A 41 6.51 4.26 -11.56
CA TYR A 41 7.08 3.20 -12.37
C TYR A 41 8.12 2.41 -11.57
N ILE A 42 8.03 1.08 -11.61
CA ILE A 42 8.92 0.14 -10.92
C ILE A 42 9.77 -0.58 -11.96
N PRO A 43 11.02 -0.14 -12.22
CA PRO A 43 11.82 -0.66 -13.33
C PRO A 43 12.09 -2.16 -13.28
N VAL A 44 12.25 -2.72 -12.07
CA VAL A 44 12.62 -4.13 -11.89
C VAL A 44 11.53 -5.13 -12.27
N SER A 45 10.26 -4.71 -12.22
CA SER A 45 9.11 -5.55 -12.58
C SER A 45 8.38 -5.04 -13.83
N ASN A 46 8.78 -3.87 -14.35
CA ASN A 46 8.07 -3.17 -15.41
C ASN A 46 6.58 -2.85 -15.06
N PHE A 47 6.26 -2.72 -13.76
CA PHE A 47 4.93 -2.34 -13.32
C PHE A 47 4.78 -0.83 -13.10
N ALA A 48 3.58 -0.32 -13.34
CA ALA A 48 3.14 0.98 -12.84
C ALA A 48 2.36 0.77 -11.54
N LEU A 49 2.96 1.13 -10.41
CA LEU A 49 2.30 1.08 -9.10
C LEU A 49 1.35 2.27 -8.97
N HIS A 50 0.08 1.98 -8.64
CA HIS A 50 -0.95 2.99 -8.41
C HIS A 50 -1.43 2.95 -6.95
N PRO A 51 -0.93 3.83 -6.06
CA PRO A 51 -1.36 3.83 -4.66
C PRO A 51 -2.78 4.38 -4.52
N VAL A 52 -3.64 3.63 -3.84
CA VAL A 52 -5.02 4.04 -3.50
C VAL A 52 -5.11 4.37 -2.01
N VAL A 53 -5.77 5.47 -1.67
CA VAL A 53 -6.01 5.88 -0.28
C VAL A 53 -7.49 5.74 0.06
N ALA A 54 -7.78 5.03 1.14
CA ALA A 54 -9.12 4.88 1.69
C ALA A 54 -9.14 5.21 3.18
N VAL A 55 -10.31 5.64 3.67
CA VAL A 55 -10.56 5.94 5.08
C VAL A 55 -11.81 5.21 5.56
N SER A 56 -11.87 4.93 6.85
CA SER A 56 -13.08 4.44 7.52
C SER A 56 -13.40 5.34 8.71
N ASP A 57 -14.69 5.52 8.99
CA ASP A 57 -15.16 6.25 10.18
C ASP A 57 -15.02 5.40 11.45
N ARG A 58 -14.76 4.10 11.32
CA ARG A 58 -14.56 3.17 12.43
C ARG A 58 -13.26 2.40 12.23
N ARG A 59 -12.67 1.95 13.34
CA ARG A 59 -11.52 1.03 13.26
C ARG A 59 -11.96 -0.29 12.64
N PRO A 60 -11.37 -0.72 11.50
CA PRO A 60 -11.70 -2.00 10.90
C PRO A 60 -11.16 -3.14 11.75
N THR A 61 -11.79 -4.31 11.64
CA THR A 61 -11.18 -5.56 12.10
C THR A 61 -10.30 -6.07 10.98
N LEU A 62 -9.06 -6.42 11.28
CA LEU A 62 -8.09 -6.92 10.31
C LEU A 62 -7.69 -8.34 10.68
N VAL A 63 -7.63 -9.22 9.69
CA VAL A 63 -7.25 -10.63 9.84
C VAL A 63 -6.24 -10.96 8.75
N PRO A 64 -4.96 -11.21 9.10
CA PRO A 64 -3.96 -11.52 8.10
C PRO A 64 -4.23 -12.88 7.46
N ALA A 65 -4.10 -12.96 6.13
CA ALA A 65 -4.01 -14.22 5.41
C ALA A 65 -2.68 -14.90 5.75
N ALA A 66 -2.72 -16.09 6.36
CA ALA A 66 -1.54 -16.72 6.94
C ALA A 66 -0.47 -17.15 5.91
N ASP A 67 -0.88 -17.33 4.66
CA ASP A 67 -0.06 -17.70 3.51
C ASP A 67 0.66 -16.50 2.86
N GLU A 68 0.14 -15.28 3.04
CA GLU A 68 0.70 -14.08 2.38
C GLU A 68 1.17 -13.01 3.37
N VAL A 69 0.51 -12.88 4.52
CA VAL A 69 0.75 -11.82 5.50
C VAL A 69 1.20 -12.39 6.84
N ALA A 70 2.48 -12.20 7.15
CA ALA A 70 3.02 -12.62 8.43
C ALA A 70 2.50 -11.76 9.60
N HIS A 71 2.46 -10.43 9.45
CA HIS A 71 2.15 -9.49 10.52
C HIS A 71 1.45 -8.25 9.97
N ILE A 72 0.50 -7.69 10.73
CA ILE A 72 -0.13 -6.39 10.45
C ILE A 72 0.45 -5.36 11.41
N LEU A 73 1.00 -4.28 10.86
CA LEU A 73 1.56 -3.17 11.62
C LEU A 73 0.69 -1.93 11.45
N GLU A 74 0.28 -1.33 12.57
CA GLU A 74 -0.44 -0.06 12.61
C GLU A 74 0.51 1.04 13.09
N VAL A 75 0.59 2.14 12.34
CA VAL A 75 1.44 3.29 12.68
C VAL A 75 0.58 4.55 12.74
N PRO A 76 0.62 5.33 13.85
CA PRO A 76 -0.07 6.61 13.91
C PRO A 76 0.41 7.55 12.80
N LEU A 77 -0.51 8.26 12.15
CA LEU A 77 -0.16 9.24 11.11
C LEU A 77 0.76 10.36 11.64
N SER A 78 0.66 10.70 12.93
CA SER A 78 1.56 11.64 13.58
C SER A 78 3.02 11.16 13.57
N GLU A 79 3.26 9.86 13.74
CA GLU A 79 4.62 9.29 13.67
C GLU A 79 5.15 9.28 12.25
N LEU A 80 4.31 8.97 11.25
CA LEU A 80 4.70 9.00 9.84
C LEU A 80 5.06 10.41 9.35
N ARG A 81 4.50 11.45 9.99
CA ARG A 81 4.73 12.85 9.64
C ARG A 81 5.82 13.53 10.47
N ASP A 82 6.38 12.85 11.47
CA ASP A 82 7.42 13.40 12.34
C ASP A 82 8.76 13.49 11.59
N PRO A 83 9.28 14.70 11.30
CA PRO A 83 10.56 14.87 10.60
C PRO A 83 11.74 14.23 11.34
N ALA A 84 11.67 14.12 12.67
CA ALA A 84 12.71 13.48 13.47
C ALA A 84 12.77 11.95 13.25
N ARG A 85 11.72 11.36 12.67
CA ARG A 85 11.64 9.94 12.29
C ARG A 85 11.91 9.68 10.82
N LEU A 86 11.94 10.74 10.00
CA LEU A 86 12.35 10.63 8.61
C LEU A 86 13.86 10.39 8.52
N ARG A 87 14.24 9.42 7.71
CA ARG A 87 15.64 9.10 7.38
C ARG A 87 15.74 9.05 5.87
N HIS A 88 16.60 9.88 5.29
CA HIS A 88 16.94 9.81 3.88
C HIS A 88 18.24 9.03 3.73
N GLY A 89 18.27 8.11 2.79
CA GLY A 89 19.44 7.29 2.48
C GLY A 89 19.78 7.33 1.00
N ARG A 90 21.01 6.96 0.67
CA ARG A 90 21.35 6.57 -0.70
C ARG A 90 21.77 5.13 -0.68
N ARG A 91 21.19 4.32 -1.57
CA ARG A 91 21.61 2.94 -1.76
C ARG A 91 22.19 2.80 -3.16
N TRP A 92 23.39 2.28 -3.25
CA TRP A 92 24.09 2.07 -4.51
C TRP A 92 23.78 0.67 -5.03
N ARG A 93 23.44 0.56 -6.32
CA ARG A 93 23.37 -0.73 -7.04
C ARG A 93 24.28 -0.62 -8.25
N GLY A 94 25.49 -1.18 -8.16
CA GLY A 94 26.55 -0.85 -9.13
C GLY A 94 27.00 0.59 -8.95
N ASP A 95 27.18 1.32 -10.05
CA ASP A 95 27.61 2.73 -10.04
C ASP A 95 26.45 3.73 -9.92
N ASP A 96 25.19 3.26 -10.00
CA ASP A 96 24.01 4.11 -9.91
C ASP A 96 23.53 4.29 -8.46
N ALA A 97 23.41 5.54 -8.05
CA ALA A 97 22.77 5.92 -6.79
C ALA A 97 21.25 5.91 -6.95
N ILE A 98 20.56 5.08 -6.16
CA ILE A 98 19.12 5.18 -5.97
C ILE A 98 18.90 6.00 -4.70
N THR A 99 18.25 7.15 -4.83
CA THR A 99 17.77 7.94 -3.68
C THR A 99 16.63 7.17 -3.03
N VAL A 100 16.75 6.91 -1.72
CA VAL A 100 15.71 6.25 -0.90
C VAL A 100 15.30 7.18 0.23
#